data_AF-A0A833MD64-F1
#
_entry.id   AF-A0A833MD64-F1
#
_cell.length_a   1.000
_cell.length_b   1.000
_cell.length_c   1.000
_cell.angle_alpha   90.00
_cell.angle_beta   90.00
_cell.angle_gamma   90.00
#
_symmetry.space_group_name_H-M   'P 1'
#
loop_
_entity.id
_entity.type
_entity.pdbx_description
1 polymer ?
#
loop_
_entity_poly.entity_id
_entity_poly.type
_entity_poly.pdbx_seq_one_letter_code
_entity_poly.pdbx_strand_id
1 'polypeptide(L)'
;MPEMGIKSQYVKPYTDTTIDSNFSEELINILNEEFNPVEPNAVWHLDITCIWTFEGFVYLISIMDLYFYQNYNSKLNILYTISQ
;
A
#
# COMPACT_ATOMS: atom_id res chain seq x y z
N MET A 1 -4.44 24.92 18.56
CA MET A 1 -5.66 25.07 17.70
C MET A 1 -6.96 25.10 18.50
N PRO A 2 -7.21 24.22 19.50
CA PRO A 2 -8.42 24.30 20.34
C PRO A 2 -8.49 25.58 21.20
N GLU A 3 -7.34 26.07 21.66
CA GLU A 3 -7.23 27.24 22.56
C GLU A 3 -7.63 28.57 21.91
N MET A 4 -7.68 28.66 20.58
CA MET A 4 -8.05 29.88 19.86
C MET A 4 -9.54 29.97 19.53
N GLY A 5 -10.36 28.97 19.91
CA GLY A 5 -11.80 28.96 19.63
C GLY A 5 -12.18 28.89 18.14
N ILE A 6 -11.20 28.66 17.26
CA ILE A 6 -11.40 28.59 15.81
C ILE A 6 -11.96 27.20 15.47
N LYS A 7 -13.15 27.18 14.87
CA LYS A 7 -13.78 25.97 14.32
C LYS A 7 -14.11 26.17 12.85
N SER A 8 -14.11 25.07 12.09
CA SER A 8 -14.59 25.07 10.71
C SER A 8 -16.03 25.58 10.63
N GLN A 9 -16.33 26.42 9.63
CA GLN A 9 -17.70 26.85 9.33
C GLN A 9 -18.57 25.66 8.88
N TYR A 10 -17.96 24.66 8.25
CA TYR A 10 -18.61 23.44 7.84
C TYR A 10 -17.97 22.24 8.55
N VAL A 11 -18.69 21.66 9.50
CA VAL A 11 -18.32 20.39 10.11
C VAL A 11 -18.91 19.30 9.23
N LYS A 12 -18.06 18.61 8.45
CA LYS A 12 -18.49 17.44 7.68
C LYS A 12 -19.09 16.44 8.67
N PRO A 13 -20.31 15.93 8.46
CA PRO A 13 -20.84 14.88 9.31
C PRO A 13 -19.85 13.72 9.30
N TYR A 14 -19.49 13.27 10.51
CA TYR A 14 -18.65 12.10 10.66
C TYR A 14 -19.44 10.91 10.12
N THR A 15 -18.91 10.27 9.08
CA THR A 15 -19.44 9.05 8.51
C THR A 15 -18.36 8.00 8.72
N ASP A 16 -18.70 6.91 9.39
CA ASP A 16 -17.85 5.73 9.44
C ASP A 16 -17.68 5.21 8.01
N THR A 17 -16.57 5.59 7.40
CA THR A 17 -16.21 5.15 6.03
C THR A 17 -15.55 3.77 6.06
N THR A 18 -15.07 3.36 7.23
CA THR A 18 -14.49 2.05 7.50
C THR A 18 -15.44 1.34 8.46
N ILE A 19 -16.33 0.54 7.91
CA ILE A 19 -16.94 -0.55 8.67
C ILE A 19 -15.79 -1.49 8.96
N ASP A 20 -15.56 -1.83 10.24
CA ASP A 20 -14.58 -2.87 10.60
C ASP A 20 -14.83 -4.07 9.69
N SER A 21 -13.91 -4.28 8.76
CA SER A 21 -13.98 -5.32 7.77
C SER A 21 -13.61 -6.59 8.49
N ASN A 22 -14.48 -7.04 9.41
CA ASN A 22 -14.34 -8.16 10.34
C ASN A 22 -13.08 -8.92 10.00
N PHE A 23 -11.94 -8.46 10.54
CA PHE A 23 -10.63 -9.03 10.23
C PHE A 23 -10.69 -10.44 10.82
N SER A 24 -11.25 -11.35 10.03
CA SER A 24 -11.53 -12.72 10.42
C SER A 24 -10.23 -13.25 10.98
N GLU A 25 -10.28 -13.99 12.09
CA GLU A 25 -9.10 -14.72 12.59
C GLU A 25 -8.54 -15.67 11.51
N GLU A 26 -9.28 -15.91 10.42
CA GLU A 26 -8.84 -16.61 9.22
C GLU A 26 -7.79 -15.85 8.39
N LEU A 27 -7.76 -14.51 8.44
CA LEU A 27 -6.79 -13.68 7.73
C LEU A 27 -5.49 -13.57 8.53
N ILE A 28 -4.75 -14.67 8.55
CA ILE A 28 -3.48 -14.80 9.25
C ILE A 28 -2.36 -14.21 8.38
N ASN A 29 -1.65 -13.21 8.90
CA ASN A 29 -0.39 -12.76 8.30
C ASN A 29 0.69 -13.82 8.51
N ILE A 30 0.87 -14.69 7.52
CA ILE A 30 1.88 -15.77 7.56
C ILE A 30 3.31 -15.26 7.65
N LEU A 31 3.56 -14.00 7.27
CA LEU A 31 4.87 -13.38 7.35
C LEU A 31 5.16 -12.82 8.75
N ASN A 32 4.13 -12.63 9.58
CA ASN A 32 4.25 -12.06 10.93
C ASN A 32 5.05 -10.73 10.96
N GLU A 33 4.87 -9.91 9.93
CA GLU A 33 5.61 -8.64 9.73
C GLU A 33 7.15 -8.80 9.60
N GLU A 34 7.64 -10.02 9.35
CA GLU A 34 9.05 -10.30 9.09
C GLU A 34 9.41 -10.04 7.63
N PHE A 35 9.68 -8.77 7.31
CA PHE A 35 10.02 -8.34 5.96
C PHE A 35 11.49 -8.59 5.57
N ASN A 36 12.21 -9.49 6.24
CA ASN A 36 13.66 -9.66 6.12
C ASN A 36 14.06 -11.09 5.66
N PRO A 37 13.76 -11.49 4.42
CA PRO A 37 14.11 -12.83 3.93
C PRO A 37 15.64 -13.02 3.88
N VAL A 38 16.09 -14.24 4.19
CA VAL A 38 17.51 -14.61 4.27
C VAL A 38 18.07 -15.04 2.91
N GLU A 39 17.19 -15.36 1.95
CA GLU A 39 17.56 -15.84 0.61
C GLU A 39 16.69 -15.21 -0.49
N PRO A 40 17.19 -15.10 -1.73
CA PRO A 40 16.43 -14.58 -2.86
C PRO A 40 15.24 -15.48 -3.21
N ASN A 41 14.20 -14.89 -3.80
CA ASN A 41 12.94 -15.51 -4.21
C ASN A 41 12.08 -16.09 -3.07
N ALA A 42 12.40 -15.83 -1.80
CA ALA A 42 11.61 -16.33 -0.66
C ALA A 42 10.32 -15.53 -0.41
N VAL A 43 10.39 -14.20 -0.53
CA VAL A 43 9.25 -13.30 -0.24
C VAL A 43 9.20 -12.20 -1.30
N TRP A 44 8.01 -12.02 -1.89
CA TRP A 44 7.79 -11.09 -2.99
C TRP A 44 6.80 -10.02 -2.53
N HIS A 45 7.12 -8.76 -2.80
CA HIS A 45 6.26 -7.62 -2.58
C HIS A 45 5.56 -7.23 -3.88
N LEU A 46 4.27 -6.91 -3.79
CA LEU A 46 3.45 -6.47 -4.91
C LEU A 46 2.66 -5.22 -4.50
N ASP A 47 2.72 -4.19 -5.34
CA ASP A 47 1.93 -2.96 -5.18
C ASP A 47 1.10 -2.71 -6.45
N ILE A 48 -0.15 -2.30 -6.26
CA ILE A 48 -1.07 -1.93 -7.34
C ILE A 48 -1.48 -0.48 -7.11
N THR A 49 -1.00 0.39 -7.99
CA THR A 49 -1.30 1.82 -7.93
C THR A 49 -2.26 2.21 -9.05
N CYS A 50 -3.40 2.80 -8.69
CA CYS A 50 -4.31 3.44 -9.64
C CYS A 50 -3.79 4.84 -10.00
N ILE A 51 -3.46 5.06 -11.27
CA ILE A 51 -3.00 6.34 -11.79
C ILE A 51 -4.11 6.96 -12.63
N TRP A 52 -4.53 8.17 -12.27
CA TRP A 52 -5.50 8.93 -13.05
C TRP A 52 -4.79 9.69 -14.18
N THR A 53 -5.29 9.53 -15.40
CA THR A 53 -4.78 10.21 -16.60
C THR A 53 -5.90 11.01 -17.27
N PHE A 54 -5.55 11.84 -18.26
CA PHE A 54 -6.56 12.58 -19.04
C PHE A 54 -7.48 11.68 -19.88
N GLU A 55 -7.07 10.45 -20.16
CA GLU A 55 -7.80 9.48 -20.99
C GLU A 55 -8.52 8.41 -20.15
N GLY A 56 -8.31 8.39 -18.83
CA GLY A 56 -8.93 7.42 -17.92
C GLY A 56 -8.00 6.94 -16.79
N PHE A 57 -8.43 5.91 -16.06
CA PHE A 57 -7.62 5.25 -15.04
C PHE A 57 -6.71 4.19 -15.69
N VAL A 58 -5.44 4.18 -15.27
CA VAL A 58 -4.48 3.13 -15.60
C VAL A 58 -4.03 2.46 -14.31
N TYR A 59 -3.88 1.14 -14.35
CA TYR A 59 -3.33 0.37 -13.23
C TYR A 59 -1.84 0.14 -13.47
N LEU A 60 -1.01 0.56 -12.51
CA LEU A 60 0.40 0.21 -12.45
C LEU A 60 0.58 -0.90 -11.43
N ILE A 61 1.09 -2.04 -11.87
CA ILE A 61 1.46 -3.15 -10.98
C ILE A 61 2.99 -3.18 -10.89
N SER A 62 3.52 -3.22 -9.68
CA SER A 62 4.96 -3.43 -9.44
C SER A 62 5.16 -4.70 -8.62
N ILE A 63 6.20 -5.47 -8.98
CA ILE A 63 6.55 -6.73 -8.32
C ILE A 63 8.04 -6.68 -8.01
N MET A 64 8.41 -6.94 -6.76
CA MET A 64 9.79 -6.89 -6.28
C MET A 64 10.09 -8.05 -5.34
N ASP A 65 11.24 -8.69 -5.51
CA ASP A 65 11.78 -9.62 -4.52
C ASP A 65 12.37 -8.84 -3.33
N LEU A 66 11.83 -9.11 -2.14
CA LEU A 66 12.11 -8.38 -0.90
C LEU A 66 13.54 -8.63 -0.39
N TYR A 67 14.18 -9.72 -0.81
CA TYR A 67 15.58 -10.01 -0.48
C TYR A 67 16.54 -8.96 -1.01
N PHE A 68 16.30 -8.47 -2.23
CA PHE A 68 17.16 -7.46 -2.84
C PHE A 68 16.88 -6.04 -2.33
N TYR A 69 15.65 -5.78 -1.88
CA TYR A 69 15.25 -4.49 -1.31
C TYR A 69 16.11 -4.08 -0.10
N GLN A 70 16.47 -5.03 0.76
CA GLN A 70 17.26 -4.75 1.97
C GLN A 70 18.76 -4.76 1.76
N ASN A 71 19.25 -5.72 0.96
CA ASN A 71 20.69 -6.01 0.89
C ASN A 71 21.44 -5.09 -0.08
N TYR A 72 20.74 -4.45 -0.99
CA TYR A 72 21.28 -3.46 -1.89
C TYR A 72 20.44 -2.19 -1.73
N ASN A 73 21.08 -1.00 -1.71
CA ASN A 73 20.42 0.30 -1.93
C ASN A 73 19.80 0.29 -3.35
N SER A 74 18.76 -0.51 -3.54
CA SER A 74 18.45 -1.15 -4.80
C SER A 74 17.50 -0.28 -5.59
N LYS A 75 17.98 0.10 -6.79
CA LYS A 75 17.17 0.60 -7.88
C LYS A 75 15.86 -0.16 -7.95
N LEU A 76 14.73 0.57 -7.90
CA LEU A 76 13.41 0.05 -8.28
C LEU A 76 13.53 -0.55 -9.68
N ASN A 77 13.60 -1.87 -9.77
CA ASN A 77 13.39 -2.58 -11.02
C ASN A 77 11.90 -2.86 -11.12
N ILE A 78 11.16 -1.95 -11.78
CA ILE A 78 9.78 -2.21 -12.18
C ILE A 78 9.87 -3.26 -13.28
N LEU A 79 9.63 -4.52 -12.93
CA LEU A 79 9.88 -5.63 -13.86
C LEU A 79 8.80 -5.73 -14.94
N TYR A 80 7.57 -5.27 -14.73
CA TYR A 80 6.51 -5.32 -15.74
C TYR A 80 5.46 -4.22 -15.52
N THR A 81 5.28 -3.33 -16.51
CA THR A 81 4.15 -2.40 -16.58
C THR A 81 3.10 -3.00 -17.50
N ILE A 82 1.96 -3.42 -16.95
CA ILE A 82 0.78 -3.79 -17.75
C ILE A 82 -0.18 -2.60 -17.67
N SER A 83 -0.10 -1.67 -18.63
CA SER A 83 -1.21 -0.75 -18.88
C SER A 83 -2.07 -1.36 -19.98
N GLN A 84 -3.34 -1.60 -19.69
CA GLN A 84 -4.36 -1.68 -20.74
C GLN A 84 -4.83 -0.26 -21.08
#